data_AF-A0A3D9V1T6-F1
#
_entry.id   AF-A0A3D9V1T6-F1
#
_cell.length_a   1.000
_cell.length_b   1.000
_cell.length_c   1.000
_cell.angle_alpha   90.00
_cell.angle_beta   90.00
_cell.angle_gamma   90.00
#
_symmetry.space_group_name_H-M   'P 1'
#
loop_
_entity.id
_entity.type
_entity.pdbx_description
1 polymer ?
#
loop_
_entity_poly.entity_id
_entity_poly.type
_entity_poly.pdbx_seq_one_letter_code
_entity_poly.pdbx_strand_id
1 'polypeptide(L)'
;MPQQIRLDAAALDELMLVRDGFASLAQVDLPPFADGDEVVDLEGAVVGRFAGGEFDWETEDSRPFAGLYSAPRPAGRKVAVWVDQPSSAASFAPQDAVLLVPTTPSHQLGHRAAGCLRSALSAAEVRPDLSVVAVPVTADSPHRALVEQQLGITSSTSISEHESHAPTGVFVLLSGLSGSGKSTIARALREELVRTGSTVTLLDGDQVRRELSAGLGFSPADRDTNIRRIGWVGAEIVAHGGVVVACPIAPYDATRRAVREMVTSAGGRMVLVHVATSLEECERRDRKGLYAKARAGEIPDFTGISAPYETPADAELVIDTAQVPVADAVAQIVALIQPSGPQSTAWTGLSAGATLATSGASLEVDSETEPAR
;
A
#
# COMPACT_ATOMS: atom_id res chain seq x y z
N MET A 1 31.43 34.40 9.34
CA MET A 1 30.58 34.98 8.29
C MET A 1 29.34 34.12 8.23
N PRO A 2 28.14 34.71 8.11
CA PRO A 2 26.91 33.94 8.00
C PRO A 2 27.04 32.99 6.80
N GLN A 3 26.75 31.72 7.04
CA GLN A 3 26.80 30.66 6.04
C GLN A 3 25.50 29.86 6.04
N GLN A 4 25.31 29.07 4.99
CA GLN A 4 24.21 28.14 4.90
C GLN A 4 24.63 26.79 5.48
N ILE A 5 23.94 26.33 6.53
CA ILE A 5 24.17 25.05 7.20
C ILE A 5 23.05 24.10 6.78
N ARG A 6 23.40 23.06 6.02
CA ARG A 6 22.48 21.98 5.66
C ARG A 6 22.50 20.89 6.72
N LEU A 7 21.35 20.61 7.32
CA LEU A 7 21.20 19.52 8.28
C LEU A 7 20.94 18.19 7.58
N ASP A 8 21.46 17.12 8.16
CA ASP A 8 21.03 15.77 7.80
C ASP A 8 19.70 15.41 8.49
N ALA A 9 19.16 14.22 8.20
CA ALA A 9 17.88 13.79 8.75
C ALA A 9 17.88 13.71 10.29
N ALA A 10 19.00 13.31 10.90
CA ALA A 10 19.10 13.15 12.34
C ALA A 10 19.16 14.51 13.05
N ALA A 11 20.01 15.43 12.56
CA ALA A 11 20.07 16.79 13.07
C ALA A 11 18.77 17.57 12.81
N LEU A 12 18.03 17.22 11.74
CA LEU A 12 16.71 17.80 11.49
C LEU A 12 15.66 17.31 12.50
N ASP A 13 15.62 16.00 12.80
CA ASP A 13 14.76 15.43 13.86
C ASP A 13 15.01 16.16 15.20
N GLU A 14 16.29 16.31 15.58
CA GLU A 14 16.76 17.02 16.77
C GLU A 14 16.27 18.47 16.82
N LEU A 15 16.48 19.22 15.74
CA LEU A 15 16.06 20.60 15.64
C LEU A 15 14.52 20.73 15.73
N MET A 16 13.76 19.79 15.14
CA MET A 16 12.30 19.80 15.22
C MET A 16 11.78 19.46 16.62
N LEU A 17 12.45 18.58 17.36
CA LEU A 17 12.14 18.34 18.77
C LEU A 17 12.29 19.62 19.62
N VAL A 18 13.29 20.46 19.33
CA VAL A 18 13.45 21.76 19.97
C VAL A 18 12.30 22.70 19.60
N ARG A 19 12.00 22.82 18.31
CA ARG A 19 10.91 23.67 17.79
C ARG A 19 9.59 23.38 18.47
N ASP A 20 9.25 22.10 18.57
CA ASP A 20 7.95 21.65 19.08
C ASP A 20 7.97 21.45 20.60
N GLY A 21 9.05 21.89 21.27
CA GLY A 21 9.20 21.95 22.74
C GLY A 21 9.38 20.60 23.42
N PHE A 22 9.72 19.55 22.66
CA PHE A 22 10.05 18.23 23.19
C PHE A 22 11.45 18.20 23.80
N ALA A 23 12.35 19.06 23.32
CA ALA A 23 13.71 19.24 23.80
C ALA A 23 14.07 20.73 23.92
N SER A 24 15.16 21.03 24.61
CA SER A 24 15.86 22.32 24.51
C SER A 24 17.11 22.18 23.63
N LEU A 25 17.65 23.29 23.11
CA LEU A 25 18.91 23.28 22.33
C LEU A 25 20.07 22.59 23.07
N ALA A 26 20.06 22.57 24.40
CA ALA A 26 21.09 21.92 25.21
C ALA A 26 20.94 20.39 25.34
N GLN A 27 19.81 19.83 24.90
CA GLN A 27 19.48 18.40 25.02
C GLN A 27 19.63 17.63 23.71
N VAL A 28 20.02 18.31 22.63
CA VAL A 28 20.04 17.77 21.27
C VAL A 28 21.44 17.87 20.66
N ASP A 29 21.80 16.93 19.79
CA ASP A 29 23.11 16.94 19.11
C ASP A 29 23.01 17.66 17.76
N LEU A 30 23.35 18.95 17.75
CA LEU A 30 23.31 19.80 16.57
C LEU A 30 24.72 20.31 16.21
N PRO A 31 25.01 20.52 14.91
CA PRO A 31 26.23 21.19 14.51
C PRO A 31 26.30 22.61 15.12
N PRO A 32 27.50 23.14 15.39
CA PRO A 32 27.63 24.48 15.94
C PRO A 32 27.10 25.53 14.97
N PHE A 33 26.21 26.39 15.45
CA PHE A 33 25.69 27.53 14.70
C PHE A 33 26.39 28.81 15.14
N ALA A 34 26.70 29.70 14.19
CA ALA A 34 27.09 31.07 14.45
C ALA A 34 25.92 32.03 14.24
N ASP A 35 25.96 33.18 14.91
CA ASP A 35 24.95 34.23 14.70
C ASP A 35 24.89 34.64 13.21
N GLY A 36 23.67 34.58 12.67
CA GLY A 36 23.36 34.88 11.28
C GLY A 36 23.41 33.68 10.33
N ASP A 37 23.76 32.48 10.80
CA ASP A 37 23.74 31.27 9.97
C ASP A 37 22.31 30.92 9.56
N GLU A 38 22.14 30.57 8.29
CA GLU A 38 20.88 30.12 7.70
C GLU A 38 20.87 28.60 7.67
N VAL A 39 19.87 27.99 8.28
CA VAL A 39 19.77 26.54 8.39
C VAL A 39 18.74 26.04 7.39
N VAL A 40 19.15 25.05 6.59
CA VAL A 40 18.33 24.44 5.55
C VAL A 40 18.19 22.94 5.75
N ASP A 41 17.10 22.38 5.25
CA ASP A 41 16.88 20.93 5.23
C ASP A 41 17.72 20.24 4.13
N LEU A 42 17.54 18.91 4.03
CA LEU A 42 18.20 18.08 3.03
C LEU A 42 17.92 18.54 1.59
N GLU A 43 16.72 19.03 1.31
CA GLU A 43 16.31 19.56 0.01
C GLU A 43 16.78 21.02 -0.24
N GLY A 44 17.33 21.68 0.77
CA GLY A 44 17.79 23.08 0.71
C GLY A 44 16.69 24.12 0.96
N ALA A 45 15.52 23.72 1.47
CA ALA A 45 14.51 24.65 1.93
C ALA A 45 14.92 25.26 3.27
N VAL A 46 14.62 26.55 3.46
CA VAL A 46 15.01 27.29 4.66
C VAL A 46 14.14 26.87 5.84
N VAL A 47 14.80 26.40 6.91
CA VAL A 47 14.16 26.05 8.18
C VAL A 47 14.09 27.28 9.09
N GLY A 48 15.17 28.07 9.10
CA GLY A 48 15.26 29.33 9.84
C GLY A 48 16.70 29.81 10.00
N ARG A 49 16.91 30.78 10.90
CA ARG A 49 18.21 31.40 11.15
C ARG A 49 18.59 31.28 12.61
N PHE A 50 19.87 31.08 12.89
CA PHE A 50 20.38 31.13 14.26
C PHE A 50 20.79 32.56 14.62
N ALA A 51 20.22 33.11 15.69
CA ALA A 51 20.50 34.48 16.11
C ALA A 51 20.39 34.65 17.64
N GLY A 52 21.41 35.20 18.27
CA GLY A 52 21.38 35.56 19.68
C GLY A 52 21.31 34.35 20.63
N GLY A 53 21.79 33.19 20.18
CA GLY A 53 21.69 31.93 20.94
C GLY A 53 20.34 31.21 20.80
N GLU A 54 19.42 31.74 20.01
CA GLU A 54 18.11 31.15 19.72
C GLU A 54 17.97 30.88 18.23
N PHE A 55 16.97 30.07 17.88
CA PHE A 55 16.62 29.78 16.50
C PHE A 55 15.38 30.58 16.11
N ASP A 56 15.53 31.48 15.15
CA ASP A 56 14.46 32.25 14.53
C ASP A 56 13.86 31.43 13.38
N TRP A 57 12.62 30.97 13.54
CA TRP A 57 11.97 30.03 12.63
C TRP A 57 11.33 30.79 11.46
N GLU A 58 11.83 30.60 10.24
CA GLU A 58 11.27 31.31 9.06
C GLU A 58 9.99 30.66 8.52
N THR A 59 9.78 29.36 8.72
CA THR A 59 8.64 28.65 8.11
C THR A 59 7.62 28.19 9.17
N GLU A 60 6.46 28.82 9.23
CA GLU A 60 5.32 28.36 10.06
C GLU A 60 4.57 27.17 9.41
N ASP A 61 4.48 27.13 8.07
CA ASP A 61 3.46 26.35 7.34
C ASP A 61 3.95 25.06 6.66
N SER A 62 4.96 24.44 7.25
CA SER A 62 5.73 23.43 6.53
C SER A 62 5.12 22.02 6.50
N ARG A 63 4.14 21.74 7.37
CA ARG A 63 3.75 20.36 7.64
C ARG A 63 2.25 20.13 7.44
N PRO A 64 1.84 19.00 6.84
CA PRO A 64 0.43 18.69 6.61
C PRO A 64 -0.40 18.56 7.90
N PHE A 65 0.24 18.53 9.08
CA PHE A 65 -0.40 18.31 10.38
C PHE A 65 0.11 19.25 11.48
N ALA A 66 0.50 20.49 11.15
CA ALA A 66 1.04 21.47 12.11
C ALA A 66 0.23 21.57 13.43
N GLY A 67 -1.10 21.62 13.32
CA GLY A 67 -2.01 21.68 14.47
C GLY A 67 -2.01 20.44 15.39
N LEU A 68 -1.54 19.29 14.90
CA LEU A 68 -1.42 18.06 15.70
C LEU A 68 -0.12 18.04 16.52
N TYR A 69 0.97 18.64 16.03
CA TYR A 69 2.21 18.77 16.81
C TYR A 69 2.06 19.79 17.94
N SER A 70 1.25 20.82 17.72
CA SER A 70 0.92 21.85 18.72
C SER A 70 -0.30 21.50 19.59
N ALA A 71 -0.87 20.31 19.43
CA ALA A 71 -1.99 19.85 20.25
C ALA A 71 -1.58 19.81 21.74
N PRO A 72 -2.50 20.10 22.67
CA PRO A 72 -2.21 20.05 24.09
C PRO A 72 -1.67 18.67 24.47
N ARG A 73 -0.48 18.66 25.06
CA ARG A 73 0.13 17.41 25.56
C ARG A 73 -0.79 16.81 26.62
N PRO A 74 -1.07 15.50 26.56
CA PRO A 74 -1.93 14.85 27.53
C PRO A 74 -1.38 15.05 28.95
N ALA A 75 -2.27 15.37 29.89
CA ALA A 75 -1.93 15.53 31.30
C ALA A 75 -2.11 14.19 32.04
N GLY A 76 -1.18 13.89 32.96
CA GLY A 76 -1.22 12.69 33.81
C GLY A 76 -0.40 11.51 33.28
N ARG A 77 -0.15 10.52 34.16
CA ARG A 77 0.61 9.31 33.85
C ARG A 77 -0.20 8.39 32.94
N LYS A 78 0.13 8.34 31.64
CA LYS A 78 -0.53 7.48 30.65
C LYS A 78 0.40 6.39 30.10
N VAL A 79 -0.20 5.36 29.51
CA VAL A 79 0.51 4.36 28.69
C VAL A 79 0.64 4.92 27.28
N ALA A 80 1.83 4.83 26.70
CA ALA A 80 2.06 5.23 25.31
C ALA A 80 2.25 4.04 24.39
N VAL A 81 1.72 4.18 23.18
CA VAL A 81 1.83 3.21 22.10
C VAL A 81 2.50 3.90 20.92
N TRP A 82 3.68 3.43 20.51
CA TRP A 82 4.30 3.88 19.28
C TRP A 82 3.61 3.21 18.08
N VAL A 83 3.04 4.03 17.20
CA VAL A 83 2.33 3.61 15.98
C VAL A 83 3.23 3.81 14.78
N ASP A 84 4.13 2.86 14.58
CA ASP A 84 5.04 2.83 13.43
C ASP A 84 4.42 2.12 12.20
N GLN A 85 3.22 1.56 12.31
CA GLN A 85 2.47 0.90 11.23
C GLN A 85 0.97 1.26 11.29
N PRO A 86 0.26 1.36 10.16
CA PRO A 86 -1.18 1.70 10.18
C PRO A 86 -2.03 0.69 10.95
N SER A 87 -1.70 -0.60 10.86
CA SER A 87 -2.43 -1.67 11.55
C SER A 87 -2.31 -1.61 13.08
N SER A 88 -1.20 -1.09 13.62
CA SER A 88 -0.96 -1.12 15.08
C SER A 88 -1.85 -0.16 15.86
N ALA A 89 -2.38 0.90 15.22
CA ALA A 89 -3.32 1.83 15.84
C ALA A 89 -4.64 1.16 16.26
N ALA A 90 -5.11 0.18 15.48
CA ALA A 90 -6.40 -0.48 15.69
C ALA A 90 -6.29 -1.79 16.49
N SER A 91 -5.16 -2.49 16.39
CA SER A 91 -5.05 -3.88 16.86
C SER A 91 -4.90 -4.05 18.38
N PHE A 92 -4.37 -3.07 19.13
CA PHE A 92 -4.17 -3.25 20.57
C PHE A 92 -3.89 -1.93 21.33
N ALA A 93 -4.86 -1.02 21.46
CA ALA A 93 -4.70 0.15 22.33
C ALA A 93 -5.32 -0.12 23.72
N PRO A 94 -4.56 -0.02 24.83
CA PRO A 94 -5.16 -0.04 26.16
C PRO A 94 -6.15 1.12 26.33
N GLN A 95 -7.07 1.00 27.29
CA GLN A 95 -7.92 2.12 27.70
C GLN A 95 -7.03 3.26 28.24
N ASP A 96 -7.39 4.51 27.94
CA ASP A 96 -6.64 5.72 28.35
C ASP A 96 -5.19 5.81 27.81
N ALA A 97 -4.94 5.34 26.58
CA ALA A 97 -3.63 5.37 25.95
C ALA A 97 -3.34 6.64 25.13
N VAL A 98 -2.05 6.94 24.95
CA VAL A 98 -1.56 7.95 23.99
C VAL A 98 -0.93 7.23 22.81
N LEU A 99 -1.46 7.45 21.61
CA LEU A 99 -0.89 6.98 20.36
C LEU A 99 0.18 7.98 19.90
N LEU A 100 1.44 7.59 19.94
CA LEU A 100 2.57 8.34 19.44
C LEU A 100 2.83 7.94 17.99
N VAL A 101 2.64 8.86 17.05
CA VAL A 101 2.81 8.59 15.62
C VAL A 101 4.08 9.28 15.12
N PRO A 102 5.17 8.54 14.81
CA PRO A 102 6.34 9.12 14.16
C PRO A 102 5.99 9.69 12.79
N THR A 103 6.58 10.84 12.47
CA THR A 103 6.32 11.58 11.23
C THR A 103 7.62 12.14 10.69
N THR A 104 7.73 12.26 9.36
CA THR A 104 8.91 12.87 8.77
C THR A 104 8.90 14.38 9.03
N PRO A 105 10.01 14.98 9.49
CA PRO A 105 10.11 16.43 9.71
C PRO A 105 10.07 17.23 8.39
N SER A 106 10.13 16.55 7.24
CA SER A 106 10.07 17.16 5.91
C SER A 106 8.66 17.61 5.50
N HIS A 107 8.59 18.49 4.52
CA HIS A 107 7.34 18.98 3.90
C HIS A 107 6.48 17.88 3.28
N GLN A 108 7.08 16.73 2.97
CA GLN A 108 6.41 15.58 2.37
C GLN A 108 6.30 14.48 3.40
N LEU A 109 5.09 14.25 3.90
CA LEU A 109 4.85 13.09 4.76
C LEU A 109 4.90 11.81 3.94
N GLY A 110 5.81 10.90 4.28
CA GLY A 110 5.86 9.59 3.63
C GLY A 110 4.56 8.80 3.78
N HIS A 111 4.22 7.95 2.79
CA HIS A 111 2.96 7.20 2.74
C HIS A 111 2.67 6.38 4.01
N ARG A 112 3.73 5.82 4.62
CA ARG A 112 3.63 5.06 5.87
C ARG A 112 3.19 5.93 7.05
N ALA A 113 3.86 7.07 7.28
CA ALA A 113 3.50 7.99 8.36
C ALA A 113 2.09 8.59 8.15
N ALA A 114 1.72 8.90 6.89
CA ALA A 114 0.36 9.33 6.55
C ALA A 114 -0.70 8.24 6.80
N GLY A 115 -0.34 6.97 6.58
CA GLY A 115 -1.18 5.82 6.91
C GLY A 115 -1.35 5.62 8.42
N CYS A 116 -0.24 5.65 9.17
CA CYS A 116 -0.25 5.54 10.63
C CYS A 116 -1.11 6.64 11.27
N LEU A 117 -0.93 7.88 10.83
CA LEU A 117 -1.68 9.01 11.37
C LEU A 117 -3.17 8.90 11.06
N ARG A 118 -3.55 8.59 9.81
CA ARG A 118 -4.96 8.38 9.45
C ARG A 118 -5.59 7.24 10.27
N SER A 119 -4.87 6.14 10.45
CA SER A 119 -5.37 5.01 11.25
C SER A 119 -5.51 5.39 12.72
N ALA A 120 -4.53 6.09 13.31
CA ALA A 120 -4.56 6.55 14.69
C ALA A 120 -5.72 7.54 14.94
N LEU A 121 -5.94 8.48 14.02
CA LEU A 121 -7.06 9.41 14.09
C LEU A 121 -8.40 8.68 13.98
N SER A 122 -8.54 7.74 13.03
CA SER A 122 -9.76 6.94 12.89
C SER A 122 -10.03 6.07 14.12
N ALA A 123 -8.99 5.52 14.75
CA ALA A 123 -9.13 4.80 16.02
C ALA A 123 -9.64 5.73 17.13
N ALA A 124 -9.11 6.95 17.24
CA ALA A 124 -9.53 7.94 18.23
C ALA A 124 -10.96 8.47 18.01
N GLU A 125 -11.45 8.51 16.77
CA GLU A 125 -12.86 8.87 16.48
C GLU A 125 -13.85 7.87 17.12
N VAL A 126 -13.51 6.58 17.13
CA VAL A 126 -14.34 5.52 17.71
C VAL A 126 -14.05 5.33 19.21
N ARG A 127 -12.89 5.78 19.69
CA ARG A 127 -12.40 5.64 21.06
C ARG A 127 -11.94 7.00 21.62
N PRO A 128 -12.86 7.79 22.20
CA PRO A 128 -12.57 9.12 22.74
C PRO A 128 -11.57 9.14 23.92
N ASP A 129 -11.31 7.98 24.53
CA ASP A 129 -10.31 7.78 25.57
C ASP A 129 -8.86 7.79 25.02
N LEU A 130 -8.69 7.65 23.71
CA LEU A 130 -7.40 7.73 23.04
C LEU A 130 -7.02 9.18 22.73
N SER A 131 -5.74 9.51 22.94
CA SER A 131 -5.16 10.77 22.48
C SER A 131 -4.10 10.47 21.42
N VAL A 132 -4.12 11.20 20.29
CA VAL A 132 -3.13 11.04 19.23
C VAL A 132 -2.15 12.20 19.30
N VAL A 133 -0.85 11.90 19.33
CA VAL A 133 0.24 12.88 19.29
C VAL A 133 1.15 12.54 18.12
N ALA A 134 1.22 13.44 17.14
CA ALA A 134 2.21 13.34 16.08
C ALA A 134 3.57 13.77 16.64
N VAL A 135 4.60 12.97 16.39
CA VAL A 135 5.95 13.21 16.88
C VAL A 135 6.84 13.50 15.68
N PRO A 136 7.54 14.65 15.63
CA PRO A 136 8.27 15.12 14.45
C PRO A 136 9.64 14.43 14.31
N VAL A 137 9.63 13.10 14.37
CA VAL A 137 10.81 12.24 14.30
C VAL A 137 10.56 11.07 13.37
N THR A 138 11.62 10.60 12.73
CA THR A 138 11.60 9.35 11.99
C THR A 138 11.23 8.16 12.87
N ALA A 139 10.68 7.08 12.28
CA ALA A 139 10.25 5.89 13.03
C ALA A 139 11.39 5.20 13.80
N ASP A 140 12.61 5.28 13.27
CA ASP A 140 13.83 4.68 13.82
C ASP A 140 14.62 5.65 14.73
N SER A 141 14.06 6.83 14.99
CA SER A 141 14.72 7.87 15.79
C SER A 141 15.04 7.38 17.22
N PRO A 142 16.25 7.64 17.74
CA PRO A 142 16.63 7.27 19.10
C PRO A 142 15.92 8.12 20.17
N HIS A 143 15.19 9.18 19.78
CA HIS A 143 14.59 10.15 20.70
C HIS A 143 13.28 9.68 21.36
N ARG A 144 12.92 8.39 21.24
CA ARG A 144 11.71 7.82 21.87
C ARG A 144 11.65 8.11 23.37
N ALA A 145 12.74 7.86 24.09
CA ALA A 145 12.81 8.06 25.53
C ALA A 145 12.61 9.53 25.95
N LEU A 146 13.12 10.47 25.15
CA LEU A 146 12.99 11.91 25.41
C LEU A 146 11.53 12.37 25.25
N VAL A 147 10.88 11.94 24.17
CA VAL A 147 9.45 12.22 23.91
C VAL A 147 8.59 11.62 25.02
N GLU A 148 8.88 10.39 25.42
CA GLU A 148 8.17 9.71 26.50
C GLU A 148 8.28 10.44 27.84
N GLN A 149 9.50 10.86 28.21
CA GLN A 149 9.76 11.62 29.42
C GLN A 149 8.96 12.92 29.45
N GLN A 150 8.94 13.66 28.34
CA GLN A 150 8.30 14.98 28.27
C GLN A 150 6.77 14.92 28.29
N LEU A 151 6.19 13.81 27.83
CA LEU A 151 4.76 13.55 27.89
C LEU A 151 4.33 12.91 29.23
N GLY A 152 5.26 12.68 30.18
CA GLY A 152 4.95 12.09 31.47
C GLY A 152 4.51 10.61 31.39
N ILE A 153 4.96 9.91 30.36
CA ILE A 153 4.61 8.51 30.08
C ILE A 153 5.31 7.61 31.10
N THR A 154 4.55 6.69 31.70
CA THR A 154 5.08 5.76 32.72
C THR A 154 5.54 4.44 32.17
N SER A 155 5.00 4.06 31.03
CA SER A 155 5.27 2.82 30.33
C SER A 155 4.92 3.05 28.87
N SER A 156 5.88 2.78 28.00
CA SER A 156 5.67 2.71 26.57
C SER A 156 5.68 1.26 26.12
N THR A 157 4.88 0.98 25.10
CA THR A 157 5.00 -0.26 24.34
C THR A 157 5.09 0.12 22.87
N SER A 158 6.03 -0.47 22.15
CA SER A 158 5.93 -0.53 20.70
C SER A 158 5.10 -1.75 20.37
N ILE A 159 3.92 -1.54 19.79
CA ILE A 159 3.18 -2.64 19.15
C ILE A 159 3.84 -2.85 17.79
N SER A 160 5.03 -3.40 17.83
CA SER A 160 5.57 -4.15 16.72
C SER A 160 5.00 -5.55 16.93
N GLU A 161 4.00 -5.95 16.15
CA GLU A 161 3.60 -7.36 16.19
C GLU A 161 4.83 -8.23 16.00
N HIS A 162 4.87 -9.32 16.76
CA HIS A 162 5.68 -10.50 16.55
C HIS A 162 6.23 -10.61 15.11
N GLU A 163 7.53 -10.89 14.97
CA GLU A 163 8.01 -11.56 13.76
C GLU A 163 7.11 -12.79 13.50
N SER A 164 6.27 -12.71 12.46
CA SER A 164 5.49 -13.75 11.75
C SER A 164 4.02 -13.32 11.54
N HIS A 165 3.58 -12.73 10.43
CA HIS A 165 4.00 -12.81 9.03
C HIS A 165 3.72 -11.47 8.35
N ALA A 166 4.66 -10.96 7.55
CA ALA A 166 4.42 -9.81 6.68
C ALA A 166 3.11 -10.02 5.89
N PRO A 167 2.15 -9.06 5.85
CA PRO A 167 1.14 -9.05 4.81
C PRO A 167 1.86 -8.73 3.51
N THR A 168 2.51 -9.74 2.93
CA THR A 168 3.10 -9.66 1.60
C THR A 168 1.94 -9.63 0.63
N GLY A 169 1.49 -8.43 0.27
CA GLY A 169 0.50 -8.29 -0.80
C GLY A 169 0.94 -9.12 -2.00
N VAL A 170 -0.02 -9.79 -2.64
CA VAL A 170 0.27 -10.73 -3.73
C VAL A 170 -0.22 -10.15 -5.04
N PHE A 171 0.66 -10.07 -6.03
CA PHE A 171 0.33 -9.71 -7.39
C PHE A 171 0.35 -10.96 -8.27
N VAL A 172 -0.81 -11.44 -8.72
CA VAL A 172 -0.92 -12.49 -9.72
C VAL A 172 -0.97 -11.86 -11.11
N LEU A 173 0.08 -12.04 -11.92
CA LEU A 173 0.09 -11.63 -13.32
C LEU A 173 -0.19 -12.84 -14.23
N LEU A 174 -1.36 -12.87 -14.84
CA LEU A 174 -1.66 -13.80 -15.93
C LEU A 174 -1.19 -13.19 -17.26
N SER A 175 -0.23 -13.83 -17.93
CA SER A 175 0.33 -13.43 -19.23
C SER A 175 0.05 -14.50 -20.28
N GLY A 176 -0.22 -14.11 -21.53
CA GLY A 176 -0.58 -15.06 -22.60
C GLY A 176 -1.30 -14.41 -23.77
N LEU A 177 -1.45 -15.16 -24.86
CA LEU A 177 -2.08 -14.68 -26.11
C LEU A 177 -3.54 -14.22 -25.93
N SER A 178 -4.04 -13.37 -26.83
CA SER A 178 -5.47 -13.06 -26.87
C SER A 178 -6.28 -14.36 -27.01
N GLY A 179 -7.42 -14.49 -26.33
CA GLY A 179 -8.21 -15.73 -26.40
C GLY A 179 -7.68 -16.92 -25.58
N SER A 180 -6.49 -16.83 -24.95
CA SER A 180 -5.90 -17.93 -24.17
C SER A 180 -6.62 -18.29 -22.87
N GLY A 181 -7.66 -17.54 -22.47
CA GLY A 181 -8.45 -17.85 -21.27
C GLY A 181 -8.10 -17.05 -20.02
N LYS A 182 -7.13 -16.13 -20.08
CA LYS A 182 -6.69 -15.30 -18.93
C LYS A 182 -7.83 -14.64 -18.15
N SER A 183 -8.71 -13.88 -18.82
CA SER A 183 -9.83 -13.19 -18.14
C SER A 183 -10.83 -14.16 -17.51
N THR A 184 -10.98 -15.38 -18.06
CA THR A 184 -11.85 -16.41 -17.47
C THR A 184 -11.24 -16.92 -16.17
N ILE A 185 -9.95 -17.29 -16.18
CA ILE A 185 -9.23 -17.71 -14.97
C ILE A 185 -9.19 -16.58 -13.94
N ALA A 186 -8.90 -15.35 -14.37
CA ALA A 186 -8.78 -14.19 -13.47
C ALA A 186 -10.09 -13.89 -12.70
N ARG A 187 -11.25 -14.00 -13.37
CA ARG A 187 -12.55 -13.80 -12.73
C ARG A 187 -12.89 -14.94 -11.77
N ALA A 188 -12.67 -16.19 -12.18
CA ALA A 188 -12.90 -17.35 -11.34
C ALA A 188 -11.97 -17.35 -10.10
N LEU A 189 -10.71 -16.96 -10.27
CA LEU A 189 -9.75 -16.77 -9.18
C LEU A 189 -10.20 -15.68 -8.21
N ARG A 190 -10.66 -14.53 -8.74
CA ARG A 190 -11.21 -13.45 -7.89
C ARG A 190 -12.40 -13.95 -7.08
N GLU A 191 -13.34 -14.65 -7.71
CA GLU A 191 -14.52 -15.20 -7.04
C GLU A 191 -14.14 -16.17 -5.92
N GLU A 192 -13.19 -17.07 -6.20
CA GLU A 192 -12.69 -18.04 -5.21
C GLU A 192 -12.01 -17.34 -4.02
N LEU A 193 -11.15 -16.36 -4.27
CA LEU A 193 -10.44 -15.63 -3.22
C LEU A 193 -11.38 -14.76 -2.37
N VAL A 194 -12.35 -14.08 -3.00
CA VAL A 194 -13.38 -13.33 -2.28
C VAL A 194 -14.24 -14.24 -1.42
N ARG A 195 -14.59 -15.43 -1.92
CA ARG A 195 -15.33 -16.45 -1.16
C ARG A 195 -14.55 -16.90 0.08
N THR A 196 -13.22 -16.92 0.03
CA THR A 196 -12.34 -17.26 1.16
C THR A 196 -11.99 -16.07 2.07
N GLY A 197 -12.59 -14.90 1.84
CA GLY A 197 -12.46 -13.71 2.71
C GLY A 197 -11.44 -12.67 2.25
N SER A 198 -10.77 -12.87 1.12
CA SER A 198 -9.78 -11.91 0.60
C SER A 198 -10.43 -10.74 -0.13
N THR A 199 -9.93 -9.53 0.12
CA THR A 199 -10.20 -8.37 -0.75
C THR A 199 -9.29 -8.44 -1.98
N VAL A 200 -9.88 -8.50 -3.18
CA VAL A 200 -9.15 -8.71 -4.43
C VAL A 200 -9.45 -7.61 -5.44
N THR A 201 -8.40 -6.98 -5.97
CA THR A 201 -8.51 -6.06 -7.11
C THR A 201 -8.20 -6.79 -8.40
N LEU A 202 -9.15 -6.77 -9.34
CA LEU A 202 -8.98 -7.33 -10.67
C LEU A 202 -8.60 -6.22 -11.66
N LEU A 203 -7.41 -6.33 -12.26
CA LEU A 203 -6.91 -5.45 -13.32
C LEU A 203 -7.00 -6.18 -14.67
N ASP A 204 -8.20 -6.23 -15.25
CA ASP A 204 -8.43 -6.84 -16.57
C ASP A 204 -7.91 -5.94 -17.70
N GLY A 205 -7.14 -6.51 -18.63
CA GLY A 205 -6.47 -5.75 -19.68
C GLY A 205 -7.43 -4.94 -20.58
N ASP A 206 -8.65 -5.40 -20.81
CA ASP A 206 -9.63 -4.63 -21.58
C ASP A 206 -10.22 -3.48 -20.74
N GLN A 207 -10.47 -3.72 -19.46
CA GLN A 207 -11.01 -2.70 -18.55
C GLN A 207 -9.97 -1.60 -18.31
N VAL A 208 -8.73 -1.97 -17.98
CA VAL A 208 -7.61 -1.03 -17.81
C VAL A 208 -7.43 -0.17 -19.06
N ARG A 209 -7.53 -0.77 -20.26
CA ARG A 209 -7.46 0.01 -21.52
C ARG A 209 -8.55 1.05 -21.69
N ARG A 210 -9.75 0.80 -21.17
CA ARG A 210 -10.84 1.79 -21.21
C ARG A 210 -10.67 2.90 -20.17
N GLU A 211 -10.23 2.55 -18.97
CA GLU A 211 -10.24 3.49 -17.83
C GLU A 211 -8.88 4.19 -17.62
N LEU A 212 -7.81 3.41 -17.49
CA LEU A 212 -6.49 3.89 -17.06
C LEU A 212 -5.54 4.16 -18.24
N SER A 213 -5.75 3.47 -19.35
CA SER A 213 -4.89 3.52 -20.54
C SER A 213 -5.67 4.02 -21.77
N ALA A 214 -6.73 4.79 -21.54
CA ALA A 214 -7.46 5.47 -22.61
C ALA A 214 -6.49 6.33 -23.44
N GLY A 215 -6.59 6.23 -24.76
CA GLY A 215 -5.71 6.94 -25.69
C GLY A 215 -4.42 6.21 -26.05
N LEU A 216 -4.02 5.14 -25.35
CA LEU A 216 -2.89 4.30 -25.78
C LEU A 216 -3.30 3.38 -26.93
N GLY A 217 -2.44 3.30 -27.94
CA GLY A 217 -2.58 2.36 -29.05
C GLY A 217 -2.09 0.95 -28.70
N PHE A 218 -1.57 0.29 -29.73
CA PHE A 218 -1.02 -1.08 -29.65
C PHE A 218 0.43 -1.16 -30.14
N SER A 219 1.11 -0.02 -30.29
CA SER A 219 2.55 -0.01 -30.55
C SER A 219 3.32 -0.71 -29.43
N PRO A 220 4.56 -1.19 -29.66
CA PRO A 220 5.39 -1.74 -28.59
C PRO A 220 5.54 -0.82 -27.37
N ALA A 221 5.70 0.49 -27.60
CA ALA A 221 5.82 1.49 -26.53
C ALA A 221 4.50 1.69 -25.76
N ASP A 222 3.35 1.73 -26.45
CA ASP A 222 2.04 1.83 -25.80
C ASP A 222 1.72 0.58 -24.97
N ARG A 223 2.13 -0.59 -25.47
CA ARG A 223 2.00 -1.86 -24.73
C ARG A 223 2.85 -1.82 -23.48
N ASP A 224 4.12 -1.47 -23.58
CA ASP A 224 5.02 -1.33 -22.42
C ASP A 224 4.42 -0.37 -21.38
N THR A 225 4.02 0.82 -21.81
CA THR A 225 3.39 1.84 -20.94
C THR A 225 2.13 1.31 -20.25
N ASN A 226 1.25 0.63 -20.99
CA ASN A 226 0.02 0.06 -20.43
C ASN A 226 0.31 -0.98 -19.34
N ILE A 227 1.27 -1.88 -19.56
CA ILE A 227 1.61 -2.91 -18.56
C ILE A 227 2.33 -2.29 -17.36
N ARG A 228 3.20 -1.28 -17.56
CA ARG A 228 3.82 -0.54 -16.46
C ARG A 228 2.79 0.19 -15.60
N ARG A 229 1.75 0.77 -16.19
CA ARG A 229 0.63 1.38 -15.43
C ARG A 229 -0.11 0.34 -14.58
N ILE A 230 -0.39 -0.84 -15.14
CA ILE A 230 -0.98 -1.96 -14.40
C ILE A 230 -0.06 -2.38 -13.24
N GLY A 231 1.25 -2.50 -13.50
CA GLY A 231 2.25 -2.84 -12.50
C GLY A 231 2.33 -1.82 -11.37
N TRP A 232 2.37 -0.53 -11.70
CA TRP A 232 2.40 0.55 -10.72
C TRP A 232 1.16 0.54 -9.83
N VAL A 233 -0.05 0.51 -10.41
CA VAL A 233 -1.30 0.46 -9.63
C VAL A 233 -1.35 -0.78 -8.74
N GLY A 234 -0.93 -1.94 -9.25
CA GLY A 234 -0.95 -3.15 -8.42
C GLY A 234 0.15 -3.17 -7.35
N ALA A 235 1.30 -2.53 -7.58
CA ALA A 235 2.33 -2.37 -6.54
C ALA A 235 1.81 -1.51 -5.37
N GLU A 236 1.06 -0.44 -5.63
CA GLU A 236 0.41 0.37 -4.59
C GLU A 236 -0.58 -0.46 -3.75
N ILE A 237 -1.40 -1.28 -4.41
CA ILE A 237 -2.36 -2.17 -3.71
C ILE A 237 -1.62 -3.21 -2.85
N VAL A 238 -0.55 -3.76 -3.40
CA VAL A 238 0.31 -4.74 -2.72
C VAL A 238 1.02 -4.14 -1.51
N ALA A 239 1.51 -2.90 -1.60
CA ALA A 239 2.13 -2.18 -0.48
C ALA A 239 1.18 -2.05 0.73
N HIS A 240 -0.13 -2.11 0.49
CA HIS A 240 -1.17 -2.10 1.51
C HIS A 240 -1.68 -3.51 1.89
N GLY A 241 -0.97 -4.57 1.50
CA GLY A 241 -1.32 -5.96 1.84
C GLY A 241 -2.44 -6.55 0.99
N GLY A 242 -2.85 -5.91 -0.11
CA GLY A 242 -3.94 -6.38 -0.97
C GLY A 242 -3.55 -7.53 -1.92
N VAL A 243 -4.55 -8.25 -2.44
CA VAL A 243 -4.38 -9.16 -3.58
C VAL A 243 -4.71 -8.42 -4.87
N VAL A 244 -3.81 -8.52 -5.84
CA VAL A 244 -4.04 -8.07 -7.22
C VAL A 244 -4.08 -9.27 -8.14
N VAL A 245 -5.10 -9.35 -8.99
CA VAL A 245 -5.15 -10.28 -10.12
C VAL A 245 -5.15 -9.45 -11.39
N ALA A 246 -4.06 -9.47 -12.15
CA ALA A 246 -3.94 -8.75 -13.42
C ALA A 246 -3.88 -9.75 -14.58
N CYS A 247 -4.62 -9.49 -15.66
CA CYS A 247 -4.65 -10.41 -16.80
C CYS A 247 -4.43 -9.75 -18.19
N PRO A 248 -3.43 -8.87 -18.35
CA PRO A 248 -3.08 -8.34 -19.66
C PRO A 248 -2.37 -9.38 -20.55
N ILE A 249 -2.07 -9.02 -21.81
CA ILE A 249 -1.26 -9.89 -22.68
C ILE A 249 0.20 -9.95 -22.21
N ALA A 250 0.78 -8.82 -21.77
CA ALA A 250 2.17 -8.69 -21.30
C ALA A 250 3.23 -9.41 -22.18
N PRO A 251 3.31 -9.06 -23.47
CA PRO A 251 4.06 -9.85 -24.45
C PRO A 251 5.58 -9.78 -24.31
N TYR A 252 6.13 -8.77 -23.62
CA TYR A 252 7.57 -8.54 -23.52
C TYR A 252 8.10 -8.91 -22.14
N ASP A 253 9.21 -9.62 -22.12
CA ASP A 253 9.89 -10.10 -20.92
C ASP A 253 10.40 -8.96 -20.05
N ALA A 254 11.05 -7.97 -20.67
CA ALA A 254 11.55 -6.79 -19.99
C ALA A 254 10.45 -6.06 -19.20
N THR A 255 9.24 -5.96 -19.78
CA THR A 255 8.11 -5.31 -19.11
C THR A 255 7.58 -6.15 -17.95
N ARG A 256 7.49 -7.48 -18.08
CA ARG A 256 7.10 -8.36 -16.97
C ARG A 256 8.09 -8.28 -15.81
N ARG A 257 9.39 -8.24 -16.10
CA ARG A 257 10.44 -8.04 -15.08
C ARG A 257 10.32 -6.70 -14.38
N ALA A 258 10.08 -5.62 -15.12
CA ALA A 258 9.85 -4.30 -14.52
C ALA A 258 8.64 -4.28 -13.57
N VAL A 259 7.55 -4.98 -13.92
CA VAL A 259 6.41 -5.14 -13.00
C VAL A 259 6.80 -5.95 -11.76
N ARG A 260 7.58 -7.03 -11.92
CA ARG A 260 8.08 -7.82 -10.78
C ARG A 260 8.91 -6.97 -9.85
N GLU A 261 9.84 -6.19 -10.39
CA GLU A 261 10.66 -5.24 -9.61
C GLU A 261 9.79 -4.28 -8.81
N MET A 262 8.82 -3.60 -9.45
CA MET A 262 7.89 -2.69 -8.75
C MET A 262 7.16 -3.37 -7.58
N VAL A 263 6.63 -4.57 -7.80
CA VAL A 263 5.90 -5.33 -6.78
C VAL A 263 6.82 -5.76 -5.63
N THR A 264 8.03 -6.24 -5.94
CA THR A 264 9.00 -6.65 -4.92
C THR A 264 9.55 -5.47 -4.13
N SER A 265 9.79 -4.32 -4.77
CA SER A 265 10.21 -3.08 -4.12
C SER A 265 9.13 -2.52 -3.18
N ALA A 266 7.85 -2.77 -3.49
CA ALA A 266 6.72 -2.46 -2.62
C ALA A 266 6.57 -3.43 -1.42
N GLY A 267 7.49 -4.40 -1.26
CA GLY A 267 7.46 -5.38 -0.17
C GLY A 267 6.52 -6.56 -0.39
N GLY A 268 6.00 -6.73 -1.60
CA GLY A 268 5.12 -7.85 -1.95
C GLY A 268 5.76 -8.93 -2.77
N ARG A 269 4.93 -9.89 -3.16
CA ARG A 269 5.33 -11.01 -4.03
C ARG A 269 4.52 -11.02 -5.30
N MET A 270 5.20 -11.16 -6.42
CA MET A 270 4.57 -11.40 -7.71
C MET A 270 4.56 -12.89 -8.05
N VAL A 271 3.44 -13.38 -8.59
CA VAL A 271 3.29 -14.71 -9.20
C VAL A 271 2.93 -14.51 -10.66
N LEU A 272 3.86 -14.84 -11.55
CA LEU A 272 3.68 -14.87 -12.99
C LEU A 272 3.10 -16.22 -13.42
N VAL A 273 1.87 -16.16 -13.95
CA VAL A 273 1.16 -17.31 -14.51
C VAL A 273 1.18 -17.18 -16.04
N HIS A 274 1.90 -18.07 -16.71
CA HIS A 274 1.87 -18.16 -18.16
C HIS A 274 0.68 -18.99 -18.62
N VAL A 275 -0.32 -18.35 -19.20
CA VAL A 275 -1.47 -19.00 -19.83
C VAL A 275 -1.10 -19.38 -21.27
N ALA A 276 -0.39 -20.50 -21.39
CA ALA A 276 0.30 -21.03 -22.56
C ALA A 276 -0.60 -21.79 -23.55
N THR A 277 -1.84 -21.34 -23.72
CA THR A 277 -2.73 -21.92 -24.74
C THR A 277 -2.18 -21.60 -26.13
N SER A 278 -2.13 -22.61 -27.01
CA SER A 278 -1.53 -22.48 -28.34
C SER A 278 -2.18 -21.39 -29.17
N LEU A 279 -1.41 -20.80 -30.09
CA LEU A 279 -1.91 -19.80 -31.03
C LEU A 279 -3.08 -20.36 -31.86
N GLU A 280 -2.94 -21.60 -32.35
CA GLU A 280 -3.99 -22.28 -33.13
C GLU A 280 -5.30 -22.38 -32.35
N GLU A 281 -5.25 -22.78 -31.08
CA GLU A 281 -6.46 -22.86 -30.24
C GLU A 281 -7.02 -21.47 -29.93
N CYS A 282 -6.16 -20.47 -29.72
CA CYS A 282 -6.59 -19.08 -29.54
C CYS A 282 -7.29 -18.52 -30.80
N GLU A 283 -6.75 -18.81 -31.99
CA GLU A 283 -7.33 -18.47 -33.30
C GLU A 283 -8.64 -19.22 -33.54
N ARG A 284 -8.71 -20.51 -33.21
CA ARG A 284 -9.94 -21.30 -33.34
C ARG A 284 -11.06 -20.73 -32.45
N ARG A 285 -10.72 -20.24 -31.25
CA ARG A 285 -11.68 -19.66 -30.31
C ARG A 285 -12.19 -18.29 -30.72
N ASP A 286 -11.32 -17.47 -31.33
CA ASP A 286 -11.48 -16.05 -31.71
C ASP A 286 -12.75 -15.32 -31.24
N ARG A 287 -12.99 -15.31 -29.92
CA ARG A 287 -14.27 -14.85 -29.34
C ARG A 287 -14.60 -13.39 -29.65
N LYS A 288 -13.57 -12.60 -30.01
CA LYS A 288 -13.67 -11.17 -30.29
C LYS A 288 -13.53 -10.86 -31.79
N GLY A 289 -13.34 -11.87 -32.65
CA GLY A 289 -13.06 -11.67 -34.08
C GLY A 289 -11.74 -10.95 -34.37
N LEU A 290 -10.81 -10.92 -33.41
CA LEU A 290 -9.57 -10.15 -33.52
C LEU A 290 -8.53 -10.88 -34.34
N TYR A 291 -8.49 -12.21 -34.28
CA TYR A 291 -7.57 -13.00 -35.10
C TYR A 291 -7.97 -12.97 -36.56
N ALA A 292 -9.26 -13.11 -36.88
CA ALA A 292 -9.75 -13.00 -38.25
C ALA A 292 -9.38 -11.64 -38.87
N LYS A 293 -9.60 -10.55 -38.13
CA LYS A 293 -9.22 -9.18 -38.56
C LYS A 293 -7.72 -8.99 -38.70
N ALA A 294 -6.93 -9.54 -37.78
CA ALA A 294 -5.47 -9.50 -37.88
C ALA A 294 -4.95 -10.26 -39.10
N ARG A 295 -5.50 -11.44 -39.40
CA ARG A 295 -5.17 -12.23 -40.60
C ARG A 295 -5.59 -11.51 -41.90
N ALA A 296 -6.67 -10.74 -41.86
CA ALA A 296 -7.11 -9.88 -42.96
C ALA A 296 -6.27 -8.58 -43.11
N GLY A 297 -5.34 -8.31 -42.17
CA GLY A 297 -4.52 -7.10 -42.18
C GLY A 297 -5.20 -5.83 -41.65
N GLU A 298 -6.41 -5.95 -41.09
CA GLU A 298 -7.17 -4.81 -40.55
C GLU A 298 -6.63 -4.33 -39.19
N ILE A 299 -5.95 -5.22 -38.45
CA ILE A 299 -5.33 -4.90 -37.15
C ILE A 299 -3.81 -5.09 -37.29
N PRO A 300 -3.03 -3.99 -37.41
CA PRO A 300 -1.59 -4.06 -37.45
C PRO A 300 -1.02 -4.50 -36.09
N ASP A 301 0.20 -5.02 -36.12
CA ASP A 301 1.00 -5.40 -34.95
C ASP A 301 0.31 -6.36 -33.98
N PHE A 302 -0.61 -7.22 -34.42
CA PHE A 302 -1.36 -8.09 -33.52
C PHE A 302 -0.47 -9.19 -32.91
N THR A 303 -0.45 -9.29 -31.58
CA THR A 303 0.39 -10.24 -30.84
C THR A 303 0.10 -11.69 -31.22
N GLY A 304 1.14 -12.42 -31.63
CA GLY A 304 1.06 -13.80 -32.11
C GLY A 304 0.84 -13.93 -33.63
N ILE A 305 0.53 -12.83 -34.33
CA ILE A 305 0.37 -12.80 -35.80
C ILE A 305 1.46 -11.96 -36.44
N SER A 306 1.44 -10.65 -36.22
CA SER A 306 2.37 -9.67 -36.80
C SER A 306 3.26 -8.99 -35.77
N ALA A 307 3.03 -9.23 -34.47
CA ALA A 307 3.93 -8.84 -33.37
C ALA A 307 4.27 -10.03 -32.47
N PRO A 308 5.45 -10.05 -31.83
CA PRO A 308 5.91 -11.18 -31.03
C PRO A 308 5.17 -11.30 -29.69
N TYR A 309 5.19 -12.51 -29.15
CA TYR A 309 4.94 -12.83 -27.74
C TYR A 309 6.16 -13.57 -27.21
N GLU A 310 6.89 -12.97 -26.29
CA GLU A 310 8.07 -13.57 -25.66
C GLU A 310 7.61 -14.49 -24.53
N THR A 311 7.65 -15.80 -24.79
CA THR A 311 7.30 -16.83 -23.81
C THR A 311 8.08 -16.65 -22.50
N PRO A 312 7.41 -16.53 -21.34
CA PRO A 312 8.09 -16.42 -20.06
C PRO A 312 8.94 -17.67 -19.74
N ALA A 313 10.22 -17.46 -19.41
CA ALA A 313 11.11 -18.52 -18.93
C ALA A 313 11.08 -18.68 -17.39
N ASP A 314 10.51 -17.70 -16.70
CA ASP A 314 10.52 -17.50 -15.25
C ASP A 314 9.11 -17.42 -14.66
N ALA A 315 8.13 -18.07 -15.32
CA ALA A 315 6.79 -18.21 -14.79
C ALA A 315 6.77 -19.24 -13.66
N GLU A 316 6.17 -18.89 -12.53
CA GLU A 316 5.96 -19.81 -11.41
C GLU A 316 4.87 -20.85 -11.72
N LEU A 317 4.00 -20.58 -12.70
CA LEU A 317 2.99 -21.52 -13.19
C LEU A 317 2.78 -21.41 -14.70
N VAL A 318 2.64 -22.54 -15.37
CA VAL A 318 2.28 -22.62 -16.78
C VAL A 318 0.96 -23.39 -16.91
N ILE A 319 -0.05 -22.79 -17.53
CA ILE A 319 -1.38 -23.38 -17.73
C ILE A 319 -1.73 -23.40 -19.21
N ASP A 320 -2.00 -24.58 -19.76
CA ASP A 320 -2.68 -24.73 -21.04
C ASP A 320 -4.18 -24.95 -20.83
N THR A 321 -4.99 -23.95 -21.16
CA THR A 321 -6.46 -24.01 -21.01
C THR A 321 -7.16 -24.87 -22.07
N ALA A 322 -6.42 -25.49 -23.00
CA ALA A 322 -6.96 -26.57 -23.82
C ALA A 322 -7.03 -27.90 -23.04
N GLN A 323 -6.18 -28.06 -22.02
CA GLN A 323 -6.03 -29.30 -21.26
C GLN A 323 -6.47 -29.17 -19.80
N VAL A 324 -6.31 -27.98 -19.21
CA VAL A 324 -6.59 -27.71 -17.80
C VAL A 324 -7.94 -27.00 -17.66
N PRO A 325 -8.93 -27.62 -16.99
CA PRO A 325 -10.17 -26.97 -16.62
C PRO A 325 -9.95 -25.71 -15.77
N VAL A 326 -10.86 -24.73 -15.87
CA VAL A 326 -10.73 -23.46 -15.13
C VAL A 326 -10.64 -23.67 -13.62
N ALA A 327 -11.42 -24.59 -13.06
CA ALA A 327 -11.40 -24.89 -11.62
C ALA A 327 -10.01 -25.39 -11.17
N ASP A 328 -9.40 -26.28 -11.94
CA ASP A 328 -8.07 -26.83 -11.63
C ASP A 328 -6.97 -25.76 -11.78
N ALA A 329 -7.09 -24.90 -12.80
CA ALA A 329 -6.20 -23.75 -12.98
C ALA A 329 -6.28 -22.78 -11.79
N VAL A 330 -7.49 -22.48 -11.31
CA VAL A 330 -7.70 -21.64 -10.12
C VAL A 330 -7.10 -22.30 -8.89
N ALA A 331 -7.35 -23.59 -8.67
CA ALA A 331 -6.80 -24.32 -7.53
C ALA A 331 -5.26 -24.30 -7.50
N GLN A 332 -4.61 -24.48 -8.66
CA GLN A 332 -3.15 -24.39 -8.79
C GLN A 332 -2.64 -22.97 -8.45
N ILE A 333 -3.32 -21.93 -8.92
CA ILE A 333 -2.92 -20.54 -8.60
C ILE A 333 -3.10 -20.27 -7.11
N VAL A 334 -4.24 -20.66 -6.52
CA VAL A 334 -4.52 -20.51 -5.09
C VAL A 334 -3.44 -21.19 -4.25
N ALA A 335 -3.04 -22.41 -4.60
CA ALA A 335 -1.97 -23.13 -3.92
C ALA A 335 -0.61 -22.40 -3.95
N LEU A 336 -0.33 -21.63 -5.01
CA LEU A 336 0.89 -20.82 -5.10
C LEU A 336 0.83 -19.51 -4.32
N ILE A 337 -0.37 -18.97 -4.08
CA ILE A 337 -0.55 -17.68 -3.43
C ILE A 337 -0.87 -17.76 -1.94
N GLN A 338 -1.38 -18.90 -1.47
CA GLN A 338 -1.65 -19.11 -0.05
C GLN A 338 -0.33 -19.23 0.76
N PRO A 339 -0.27 -18.66 1.98
CA PRO A 339 0.87 -18.84 2.86
C PRO A 339 0.97 -20.30 3.35
N SER A 340 2.17 -20.86 3.34
CA SER A 340 2.45 -22.20 3.86
C SER A 340 2.41 -22.19 5.40
N GLY A 341 1.35 -22.72 6.03
CA GLY A 341 1.29 -22.90 7.49
C GLY A 341 -0.05 -23.48 7.99
N PRO A 342 -0.06 -24.25 9.10
CA PRO A 342 -1.29 -24.80 9.65
C PRO A 342 -2.11 -23.65 10.27
N GLN A 343 -3.26 -23.35 9.64
CA GLN A 343 -4.18 -22.24 9.98
C GLN A 343 -3.68 -20.83 9.61
N SER A 344 -3.33 -20.57 8.35
CA SER A 344 -3.13 -19.20 7.88
C SER A 344 -4.48 -18.49 7.66
N THR A 345 -4.95 -17.79 8.70
CA THR A 345 -6.04 -16.80 8.66
C THR A 345 -5.57 -15.42 8.16
N ALA A 346 -4.42 -15.35 7.47
CA ALA A 346 -3.80 -14.09 7.04
C ALA A 346 -4.67 -13.25 6.08
N TRP A 347 -5.70 -13.86 5.49
CA TRP A 347 -6.63 -13.20 4.58
C TRP A 347 -8.04 -13.01 5.13
N THR A 348 -8.35 -13.50 6.34
CA THR A 348 -9.70 -13.42 6.97
C THR A 348 -9.93 -12.12 7.78
N GLY A 349 -9.19 -11.06 7.49
CA GLY A 349 -9.39 -9.76 8.14
C GLY A 349 -10.58 -9.02 7.55
N LEU A 350 -11.74 -9.10 8.23
CA LEU A 350 -13.01 -8.35 8.09
C LEU A 350 -14.22 -9.25 7.79
N SER A 351 -14.63 -10.10 8.75
CA SER A 351 -16.05 -10.52 8.85
C SER A 351 -16.46 -11.27 10.12
N ALA A 352 -15.55 -11.72 10.98
CA ALA A 352 -15.95 -12.48 12.18
C ALA A 352 -15.65 -11.71 13.47
N GLY A 353 -16.64 -11.01 14.02
CA GLY A 353 -16.48 -10.41 15.35
C GLY A 353 -17.49 -9.36 15.81
N ALA A 354 -18.68 -9.26 15.22
CA ALA A 354 -19.80 -8.53 15.83
C ALA A 354 -20.91 -9.51 16.22
N THR A 355 -20.66 -10.34 17.24
CA THR A 355 -21.74 -11.04 17.93
C THR A 355 -22.45 -10.01 18.80
N LEU A 356 -23.41 -9.29 18.21
CA LEU A 356 -24.41 -8.56 18.97
C LEU A 356 -25.26 -9.60 19.70
N ALA A 357 -25.15 -9.62 21.03
CA ALA A 357 -26.09 -10.30 21.89
C ALA A 357 -27.48 -9.70 21.64
N THR A 358 -28.32 -10.41 20.87
CA THR A 358 -29.73 -10.06 20.73
C THR A 358 -30.43 -10.45 22.03
N SER A 359 -30.59 -9.45 22.92
CA SER A 359 -31.62 -9.53 23.96
C SER A 359 -32.98 -9.62 23.27
N GLY A 360 -33.78 -10.58 23.74
CA GLY A 360 -35.06 -10.91 23.14
C GLY A 360 -36.06 -9.75 23.18
N ALA A 361 -36.60 -9.44 22.02
CA ALA A 361 -37.91 -8.83 21.88
C ALA A 361 -38.58 -9.47 20.67
N SER A 362 -39.57 -10.31 20.93
CA SER A 362 -40.45 -10.89 19.93
C SER A 362 -41.23 -9.77 19.23
N LEU A 363 -41.19 -9.74 17.91
CA LEU A 363 -42.12 -8.97 17.09
C LEU A 363 -42.87 -9.95 16.20
N GLU A 364 -44.19 -9.95 16.40
CA GLU A 364 -45.19 -10.75 15.70
C GLU A 364 -45.19 -10.41 14.20
N VAL A 365 -45.40 -11.44 13.40
CA VAL A 365 -45.50 -11.36 11.94
C VAL A 365 -46.95 -11.06 11.59
N ASP A 366 -47.23 -9.83 11.18
CA ASP A 366 -48.46 -9.54 10.44
C ASP A 366 -48.20 -9.72 8.94
N SER A 367 -48.91 -10.71 8.40
CA SER A 367 -49.13 -10.92 6.98
C SER A 367 -49.95 -9.77 6.39
N GLU A 368 -49.55 -9.20 5.25
CA GLU A 368 -50.42 -9.01 4.08
C GLU A 368 -49.78 -8.25 2.91
N THR A 369 -50.04 -8.81 1.72
CA THR A 369 -50.22 -8.17 0.40
C THR A 369 -49.02 -7.59 -0.40
N GLU A 370 -48.67 -8.36 -1.43
CA GLU A 370 -48.20 -7.89 -2.76
C GLU A 370 -49.06 -6.75 -3.31
N PRO A 371 -48.47 -5.87 -4.15
CA PRO A 371 -49.03 -5.83 -5.50
C PRO A 371 -47.99 -5.71 -6.63
N ALA A 372 -48.38 -6.31 -7.75
CA ALA A 372 -47.75 -6.28 -9.05
C ALA A 372 -47.55 -4.87 -9.63
N ARG A 373 -46.39 -4.65 -10.25
CA ARG A 373 -46.25 -4.37 -11.70
C ARG A 373 -44.80 -4.41 -12.16
#